data_AF-A0AAX0WXC5-F1
#
_entry.id   AF-A0AAX0WXC5-F1
#
_cell.length_a   1.000
_cell.length_b   1.000
_cell.length_c   1.000
_cell.angle_alpha   90.00
_cell.angle_beta   90.00
_cell.angle_gamma   90.00
#
_symmetry.space_group_name_H-M   'P 1'
#
loop_
_entity.id
_entity.type
_entity.pdbx_description
1 polymer ?
#
loop_
_entity_poly.entity_id
_entity_poly.type
_entity_poly.pdbx_seq_one_letter_code
_entity_poly.pdbx_strand_id
1 'polypeptide(L)'
;MYILKRLLAIVLGVIVLPLRILAYNALYEATVFLLGVAAVISLPIFFASAFKALGVSTAKNFLLTTLIIFPLVATAVAITFAVTTAFLVYNTIINMLESFWFGFRSGLLHEMPGFWSAFASQHILMQDIDLHVSAFQAGVHELIDDVDFDGFQRIRGELHDVVVVKEDLEVPDLESKDTRASLTLLNDIELEKINTLIKELTNPKAPLSPEEKQQLDALKTLYTQYNDLSKKLEDVRTALVENDKTRIKDEMIAYNEVETPILLVKQYKKEEHWYNVPASSYVTDKESLLHWLKQNPKHPLLKDLLKKPDTYNKMETRYIWYELTKEDCSSQELAEAAAQMNDLTQALLPLLSLQKMNLGPSTAPQSFFGTGVNNSELPTTQLDTELTGQSLR
;
A
#
# COMPACT_ATOMS: atom_id res chain seq x y z
N MET A 1 25.07 -18.54 3.23
CA MET A 1 25.47 -17.10 3.29
C MET A 1 24.28 -16.15 3.30
N TYR A 2 23.19 -16.41 2.56
CA TYR A 2 21.98 -15.56 2.51
C TYR A 2 21.21 -15.48 3.84
N ILE A 3 21.05 -16.59 4.56
CA ILE A 3 20.31 -16.65 5.84
C ILE A 3 20.96 -15.77 6.91
N LEU A 4 22.31 -15.76 6.97
CA LEU A 4 23.05 -14.97 7.95
C LEU A 4 22.93 -13.45 7.69
N LYS A 5 22.92 -13.03 6.42
CA LYS A 5 22.71 -11.63 6.03
C LYS A 5 21.29 -11.17 6.36
N ARG A 6 20.30 -12.03 6.15
CA ARG A 6 18.90 -11.75 6.48
C ARG A 6 18.68 -11.64 8.00
N LEU A 7 19.25 -12.55 8.78
CA LEU A 7 19.23 -12.48 10.25
C LEU A 7 19.89 -11.20 10.77
N LEU A 8 21.05 -10.84 10.23
CA LEU A 8 21.75 -9.60 10.61
C LEU A 8 20.91 -8.36 10.26
N ALA A 9 20.22 -8.34 9.13
CA ALA A 9 19.39 -7.21 8.70
C ALA A 9 18.17 -7.03 9.60
N ILE A 10 17.56 -8.13 10.03
CA ILE A 10 16.46 -8.11 11.00
C ILE A 10 16.94 -7.59 12.35
N VAL A 11 18.06 -8.09 12.88
CA VAL A 11 18.62 -7.66 14.16
C VAL A 11 18.97 -6.17 14.14
N LEU A 12 19.63 -5.71 13.07
CA LEU A 12 19.96 -4.29 12.91
C LEU A 12 18.71 -3.42 12.75
N GLY A 13 17.72 -3.84 11.96
CA GLY A 13 16.46 -3.10 11.78
C GLY A 13 15.66 -2.96 13.08
N VAL A 14 15.57 -4.03 13.85
CA VAL A 14 14.83 -4.10 15.12
C VAL A 14 15.50 -3.29 16.24
N ILE A 15 16.84 -3.20 16.25
CA ILE A 15 17.57 -2.55 17.34
C ILE A 15 17.95 -1.11 16.98
N VAL A 16 18.52 -0.89 15.80
CA VAL A 16 19.11 0.41 15.43
C VAL A 16 18.05 1.46 15.12
N LEU A 17 16.95 1.09 14.46
CA LEU A 17 15.91 2.06 14.08
C LEU A 17 15.16 2.61 15.30
N PRO A 18 14.71 1.80 16.29
CA PRO A 18 14.11 2.33 17.51
C PRO A 18 15.09 3.13 18.39
N LEU A 19 16.33 2.66 18.50
CA LEU A 19 17.37 3.34 19.29
C LEU A 19 17.65 4.75 18.74
N ARG A 20 17.61 4.91 17.42
CA ARG A 20 17.79 6.20 16.75
C ARG A 20 16.68 7.19 17.08
N ILE A 21 15.42 6.75 17.13
CA ILE A 21 14.29 7.59 17.55
C ILE A 21 14.46 8.05 18.99
N LEU A 22 14.84 7.13 19.88
CA LEU A 22 15.10 7.47 21.28
C LEU A 22 16.21 8.51 21.41
N ALA A 23 17.31 8.35 20.67
CA ALA A 23 18.41 9.32 20.66
C ALA A 23 17.97 10.70 20.17
N TYR A 24 17.14 10.79 19.13
CA TYR A 24 16.66 12.07 18.61
C TYR A 24 15.68 12.76 19.55
N ASN A 25 14.71 12.04 20.11
CA ASN A 25 13.75 12.62 21.03
C ASN A 25 14.43 13.11 22.32
N ALA A 26 15.46 12.38 22.79
CA ALA A 26 16.29 12.82 23.91
C ALA A 26 17.07 14.11 23.60
N LEU A 27 17.61 14.24 22.37
CA LEU A 27 18.32 15.44 21.94
C LEU A 27 17.38 16.65 21.81
N TYR A 28 16.16 16.42 21.33
CA TYR A 28 15.12 17.45 21.27
C TYR A 28 14.72 17.92 22.67
N GLU A 29 14.47 16.99 23.61
CA GLU A 29 14.17 17.35 25.00
C GLU A 29 15.30 18.16 25.66
N ALA A 30 16.55 17.79 25.41
CA ALA A 30 17.71 18.56 25.88
C ALA A 30 17.75 19.99 25.31
N THR A 31 17.37 20.16 24.05
CA THR A 31 17.33 21.49 23.39
C THR A 31 16.21 22.35 23.97
N VAL A 32 15.00 21.79 24.14
CA VAL A 32 13.86 22.49 24.75
C VAL A 32 14.19 22.88 26.19
N PHE A 33 14.87 21.99 26.95
CA PHE A 33 15.32 22.30 28.30
C PHE A 33 16.28 23.49 28.33
N LEU A 34 17.30 23.51 27.46
CA LEU A 34 18.26 24.61 27.37
C LEU A 34 17.58 25.94 27.01
N LEU A 35 16.65 25.92 26.06
CA LEU A 35 15.85 27.09 25.69
C LEU A 35 14.97 27.57 26.86
N GLY A 36 14.36 26.64 27.60
CA GLY A 36 13.59 26.95 28.80
C GLY A 36 14.43 27.65 29.87
N VAL A 37 15.62 27.13 30.17
CA VAL A 37 16.56 27.75 31.12
C VAL A 37 16.95 29.15 30.65
N ALA A 38 17.27 29.32 29.36
CA ALA A 38 17.59 30.63 28.80
C ALA A 38 16.41 31.60 28.92
N ALA A 39 15.18 31.16 28.66
CA ALA A 39 13.97 31.97 28.76
C ALA A 39 13.67 32.41 30.20
N VAL A 40 13.79 31.51 31.18
CA VAL A 40 13.57 31.81 32.61
C VAL A 40 14.55 32.87 33.13
N ILE A 41 15.76 32.94 32.58
CA ILE A 41 16.76 33.94 32.96
C ILE A 41 16.57 35.24 32.15
N SER A 42 16.45 35.14 30.83
CA SER A 42 16.48 36.30 29.93
C SER A 42 15.19 37.12 29.93
N LEU A 43 14.01 36.47 30.00
CA LEU A 43 12.73 37.18 29.95
C LEU A 43 12.52 38.10 31.16
N PRO A 44 12.76 37.67 32.42
CA PRO A 44 12.66 38.59 33.56
C PRO A 44 13.62 39.77 33.46
N ILE A 45 14.84 39.57 32.95
CA ILE A 45 15.81 40.65 32.72
C ILE A 45 15.30 41.63 31.65
N PHE A 46 14.74 41.11 30.56
CA PHE A 46 14.14 41.91 29.50
C PHE A 46 12.98 42.77 30.04
N PHE A 47 12.05 42.17 30.77
CA PHE A 47 10.93 42.87 31.38
C PHE A 47 11.39 43.92 32.41
N ALA A 48 12.40 43.60 33.24
CA ALA A 48 12.98 44.57 34.15
C ALA A 48 13.55 45.79 33.42
N SER A 49 14.20 45.59 32.27
CA SER A 49 14.69 46.69 31.45
C SER A 49 13.54 47.52 30.85
N ALA A 50 12.50 46.85 30.35
CA ALA A 50 11.31 47.51 29.79
C ALA A 50 10.56 48.34 30.85
N PHE A 51 10.34 47.81 32.06
CA PHE A 51 9.69 48.56 33.14
C PHE A 51 10.51 49.76 33.59
N LYS A 52 11.84 49.65 33.59
CA LYS A 52 12.72 50.80 33.86
C LYS A 52 12.57 51.89 32.79
N ALA A 53 12.49 51.50 31.51
CA ALA A 53 12.27 52.44 30.41
C ALA A 53 10.88 53.12 30.48
N LEU A 54 9.87 52.42 31.02
CA LEU A 54 8.53 52.95 31.29
C LEU A 54 8.43 53.83 32.55
N GLY A 55 9.56 54.11 33.23
CA GLY A 55 9.60 55.00 34.38
C GLY A 55 9.20 54.35 35.71
N VAL A 56 9.13 53.01 35.79
CA VAL A 56 8.88 52.31 37.06
C VAL A 56 10.10 52.45 37.97
N SER A 57 9.88 52.83 39.23
CA SER A 57 10.97 52.99 40.20
C SER A 57 11.69 51.66 40.45
N THR A 58 12.99 51.72 40.75
CA THR A 58 13.86 50.53 40.90
C THR A 58 13.30 49.52 41.90
N ALA A 59 12.78 49.98 43.04
CA ALA A 59 12.21 49.11 44.07
C ALA A 59 10.93 48.40 43.60
N LYS A 60 10.02 49.11 42.90
CA LYS A 60 8.79 48.53 42.36
C LYS A 60 9.09 47.55 41.23
N ASN A 61 10.05 47.88 40.37
CA ASN A 61 10.49 47.02 39.27
C ASN A 61 11.10 45.71 39.79
N PHE A 62 11.95 45.78 40.82
CA PHE A 62 12.52 44.59 41.47
C PHE A 62 11.43 43.68 42.05
N LEU A 63 10.48 44.24 42.79
CA LEU A 63 9.37 43.47 43.35
C LEU A 63 8.50 42.84 42.26
N LEU A 64 8.11 43.61 41.23
CA LEU A 64 7.27 43.13 40.14
C LEU A 64 7.97 42.01 39.34
N THR A 65 9.24 42.21 39.00
CA THR A 65 9.99 41.22 38.22
C THR A 65 10.21 39.93 39.02
N THR A 66 10.55 40.04 40.31
CA THR A 66 10.91 38.87 41.13
C THR A 66 9.69 38.11 41.64
N LEU A 67 8.62 38.80 42.03
CA LEU A 67 7.44 38.18 42.66
C LEU A 67 6.34 37.83 41.67
N ILE A 68 6.31 38.44 40.48
CA ILE A 68 5.24 38.24 39.50
C ILE A 68 5.80 37.67 38.20
N ILE A 69 6.74 38.37 37.56
CA ILE A 69 7.22 37.95 36.23
C ILE A 69 8.02 36.66 36.28
N PHE A 70 8.99 36.54 37.18
CA PHE A 70 9.82 35.34 37.28
C PHE A 70 8.99 34.08 37.58
N PRO A 71 8.10 34.05 38.59
CA PRO A 71 7.24 32.89 38.82
C PRO A 71 6.35 32.57 37.62
N LEU A 72 5.77 33.59 36.97
CA LEU A 72 4.92 33.38 35.80
C LEU A 72 5.68 32.75 34.63
N VAL A 73 6.88 33.26 34.31
CA VAL A 73 7.74 32.70 33.27
C VAL A 73 8.19 31.28 33.64
N ALA A 74 8.61 31.06 34.89
CA ALA A 74 9.03 29.74 35.36
C ALA A 74 7.89 28.72 35.30
N THR A 75 6.67 29.09 35.70
CA THR A 75 5.49 28.24 35.61
C THR A 75 5.12 27.94 34.15
N ALA A 76 5.12 28.95 33.27
CA ALA A 76 4.82 28.75 31.85
C ALA A 76 5.84 27.81 31.17
N VAL A 77 7.12 27.98 31.46
CA VAL A 77 8.18 27.10 30.97
C VAL A 77 8.03 25.70 31.53
N ALA A 78 7.72 25.54 32.82
CA ALA A 78 7.52 24.23 33.44
C ALA A 78 6.31 23.48 32.84
N ILE A 79 5.20 24.16 32.59
CA ILE A 79 4.02 23.58 31.92
C ILE A 79 4.38 23.16 30.50
N THR A 80 5.02 24.05 29.74
CA THR A 80 5.42 23.78 28.35
C THR A 80 6.36 22.58 28.31
N PHE A 81 7.32 22.49 29.22
CA PHE A 81 8.24 21.37 29.35
C PHE A 81 7.48 20.07 29.67
N ALA A 82 6.57 20.08 30.66
CA ALA A 82 5.79 18.89 31.01
C ALA A 82 4.92 18.38 29.86
N VAL A 83 4.24 19.27 29.12
CA VAL A 83 3.45 18.92 27.94
C VAL A 83 4.35 18.35 26.85
N THR A 84 5.48 19.01 26.58
CA THR A 84 6.44 18.59 25.55
C THR A 84 7.03 17.22 25.89
N THR A 85 7.44 16.98 27.13
CA THR A 85 7.94 15.67 27.59
C THR A 85 6.87 14.59 27.47
N ALA A 86 5.63 14.83 27.92
CA ALA A 86 4.55 13.85 27.80
C ALA A 86 4.28 13.48 26.34
N PHE A 87 4.23 14.49 25.48
CA PHE A 87 4.06 14.34 24.04
C PHE A 87 5.23 13.58 23.38
N LEU A 88 6.47 13.92 23.72
CA LEU A 88 7.64 13.21 23.20
C LEU A 88 7.67 11.76 23.67
N VAL A 89 7.33 11.46 24.92
CA VAL A 89 7.27 10.10 25.44
C VAL A 89 6.25 9.28 24.65
N TYR A 90 5.05 9.82 24.44
CA TYR A 90 4.02 9.18 23.62
C TYR A 90 4.52 8.89 22.21
N ASN A 91 5.06 9.90 21.52
CA ASN A 91 5.60 9.74 20.17
C ASN A 91 6.78 8.77 20.12
N THR A 92 7.64 8.77 21.14
CA THR A 92 8.77 7.85 21.19
C THR A 92 8.27 6.41 21.24
N ILE A 93 7.23 6.12 22.03
CA ILE A 93 6.67 4.76 22.15
C ILE A 93 6.06 4.32 20.81
N ILE A 94 5.21 5.15 20.20
CA ILE A 94 4.55 4.83 18.93
C ILE A 94 5.59 4.66 17.81
N ASN A 95 6.48 5.64 17.63
CA ASN A 95 7.46 5.62 16.56
C ASN A 95 8.50 4.50 16.75
N MET A 96 8.86 4.16 17.99
CA MET A 96 9.72 3.01 18.26
C MET A 96 9.04 1.69 17.86
N LEU A 97 7.75 1.53 18.18
CA LEU A 97 7.00 0.33 17.82
C LEU A 97 6.84 0.19 16.30
N GLU A 98 6.53 1.29 15.62
CA GLU A 98 6.42 1.34 14.17
C GLU A 98 7.76 1.08 13.49
N SER A 99 8.84 1.69 13.98
CA SER A 99 10.19 1.49 13.44
C SER A 99 10.75 0.11 13.72
N PHE A 100 10.39 -0.47 14.86
CA PHE A 100 10.65 -1.88 15.16
C PHE A 100 9.99 -2.78 14.12
N TRP A 101 8.69 -2.57 13.87
CA TRP A 101 7.92 -3.37 12.91
C TRP A 101 8.42 -3.18 11.48
N PHE A 102 8.69 -1.94 11.10
CA PHE A 102 9.22 -1.58 9.79
C PHE A 102 10.62 -2.14 9.55
N GLY A 103 11.50 -2.07 10.55
CA GLY A 103 12.84 -2.67 10.52
C GLY A 103 12.79 -4.20 10.40
N PHE A 104 11.88 -4.84 11.13
CA PHE A 104 11.64 -6.28 11.04
C PHE A 104 11.17 -6.68 9.64
N ARG A 105 10.13 -6.03 9.10
CA ARG A 105 9.56 -6.34 7.78
C ARG A 105 10.58 -6.09 6.66
N SER A 106 11.32 -4.99 6.73
CA SER A 106 12.30 -4.62 5.71
C SER A 106 13.50 -5.57 5.71
N GLY A 107 14.00 -5.96 6.89
CA GLY A 107 15.07 -6.96 7.02
C GLY A 107 14.62 -8.37 6.60
N LEU A 108 13.37 -8.74 6.88
CA LEU A 108 12.81 -10.04 6.51
C LEU A 108 12.61 -10.18 4.99
N LEU A 109 12.08 -9.15 4.33
CA LEU A 109 11.71 -9.21 2.91
C LEU A 109 12.86 -8.85 1.97
N HIS A 110 13.72 -7.91 2.37
CA HIS A 110 14.69 -7.27 1.47
C HIS A 110 16.15 -7.33 1.98
N GLU A 111 16.42 -8.12 3.03
CA GLU A 111 17.77 -8.32 3.59
C GLU A 111 18.47 -6.99 3.94
N MET A 112 19.79 -6.88 3.73
CA MET A 112 20.56 -5.68 4.01
C MET A 112 20.14 -4.44 3.21
N PRO A 113 19.83 -4.54 1.90
CA PRO A 113 19.28 -3.41 1.16
C PRO A 113 18.02 -2.83 1.81
N GLY A 114 17.14 -3.69 2.33
CA GLY A 114 15.95 -3.27 3.09
C GLY A 114 16.26 -2.52 4.38
N PHE A 115 17.29 -2.95 5.10
CA PHE A 115 17.76 -2.22 6.29
C PHE A 115 18.28 -0.82 5.91
N TRP A 116 19.15 -0.72 4.89
CA TRP A 116 19.71 0.56 4.48
C TRP A 116 18.66 1.51 3.93
N SER A 117 17.68 1.01 3.18
CA SER A 117 16.55 1.83 2.71
C SER A 117 15.71 2.31 3.88
N ALA A 118 15.44 1.44 4.86
CA ALA A 118 14.68 1.80 6.05
C ALA A 118 15.42 2.80 6.96
N PHE A 119 16.74 2.66 7.04
CA PHE A 119 17.60 3.58 7.77
C PHE A 119 17.70 4.94 7.07
N ALA A 120 17.75 4.96 5.73
CA ALA A 120 17.79 6.19 4.95
C ALA A 120 16.42 6.91 4.88
N SER A 121 15.31 6.18 4.96
CA SER A 121 13.96 6.76 4.91
C SER A 121 13.53 7.44 6.22
N GLN A 122 14.26 7.25 7.31
CA GLN A 122 14.01 7.96 8.57
C GLN A 122 14.69 9.33 8.54
N HIS A 123 13.86 10.38 8.44
CA HIS A 123 14.30 11.77 8.39
C HIS A 123 14.99 12.24 9.66
N ILE A 124 15.86 13.25 9.50
CA ILE A 124 16.69 13.82 10.57
C ILE A 124 16.21 15.23 10.91
N LEU A 125 16.22 15.51 12.21
CA LEU A 125 15.83 16.72 12.94
C LEU A 125 16.06 18.10 12.28
N MET A 126 17.04 18.28 11.38
CA MET A 126 17.22 19.58 10.68
C MET A 126 16.18 19.85 9.58
N GLN A 127 15.58 18.81 8.99
CA GLN A 127 14.58 18.99 7.92
C GLN A 127 13.22 19.48 8.45
N ASP A 128 12.91 19.18 9.71
CA ASP A 128 11.65 19.61 10.35
C ASP A 128 11.66 21.04 10.84
N ILE A 129 12.79 21.48 11.40
CA ILE A 129 12.92 22.82 11.95
C ILE A 129 12.80 23.84 10.81
N ASP A 130 13.38 23.55 9.65
CA ASP A 130 13.31 24.42 8.47
C ASP A 130 11.86 24.52 7.90
N LEU A 131 11.10 23.42 7.98
CA LEU A 131 9.67 23.38 7.65
C LEU A 131 8.81 24.19 8.63
N HIS A 132 9.10 24.12 9.94
CA HIS A 132 8.35 24.86 10.96
C HIS A 132 8.71 26.35 10.96
N VAL A 133 9.97 26.72 10.74
CA VAL A 133 10.40 28.12 10.63
C VAL A 133 9.82 28.76 9.36
N SER A 134 9.79 28.03 8.24
CA SER A 134 9.15 28.52 7.01
C SER A 134 7.63 28.60 7.12
N ALA A 135 6.97 27.68 7.83
CA ALA A 135 5.55 27.78 8.17
C ALA A 135 5.25 28.96 9.10
N PHE A 136 6.10 29.22 10.10
CA PHE A 136 5.98 30.36 11.02
C PHE A 136 6.19 31.71 10.32
N GLN A 137 7.09 31.77 9.32
CA GLN A 137 7.26 32.94 8.45
C GLN A 137 6.10 33.15 7.47
N ALA A 138 5.38 32.08 7.12
CA ALA A 138 4.30 32.11 6.13
C ALA A 138 2.89 32.34 6.73
N GLY A 139 2.65 32.15 8.02
CA GLY A 139 1.28 32.15 8.56
C GLY A 139 1.10 32.58 10.01
N VAL A 140 0.84 33.87 10.23
CA VAL A 140 0.13 34.40 11.42
C VAL A 140 -1.40 34.42 11.16
N HIS A 141 -1.93 33.61 10.24
CA HIS A 141 -3.38 33.63 9.96
C HIS A 141 -4.08 32.28 9.81
N GLU A 142 -3.41 31.13 9.97
CA GLU A 142 -4.07 29.86 9.63
C GLU A 142 -3.46 28.64 10.34
N LEU A 143 -3.35 28.67 11.67
CA LEU A 143 -2.92 27.48 12.43
C LEU A 143 -3.70 27.35 13.74
N ILE A 144 -4.87 26.72 13.67
CA ILE A 144 -5.40 25.93 14.79
C ILE A 144 -5.78 24.50 14.37
N ASP A 145 -6.01 24.18 13.08
CA ASP A 145 -6.57 22.86 12.72
C ASP A 145 -5.65 21.87 11.95
N ASP A 146 -4.36 22.16 11.73
CA ASP A 146 -3.52 21.33 10.84
C ASP A 146 -2.23 20.80 11.49
N VAL A 147 -2.33 20.36 12.75
CA VAL A 147 -1.30 19.50 13.36
C VAL A 147 -1.77 18.05 13.26
N ASP A 148 -1.66 17.51 12.04
CA ASP A 148 -1.86 16.08 11.79
C ASP A 148 -0.67 15.31 12.38
N PHE A 149 -0.96 14.54 13.43
CA PHE A 149 0.01 13.95 14.34
C PHE A 149 0.47 12.55 13.91
N ASP A 150 0.67 12.33 12.61
CA ASP A 150 1.18 11.05 12.10
C ASP A 150 2.66 11.15 11.74
N GLY A 151 3.49 10.45 12.50
CA GLY A 151 4.95 10.45 12.51
C GLY A 151 5.67 9.96 11.24
N PHE A 152 5.11 10.15 10.04
CA PHE A 152 5.76 9.85 8.77
C PHE A 152 5.94 11.11 7.91
N GLN A 153 7.08 11.78 8.10
CA GLN A 153 7.54 12.77 7.14
C GLN A 153 7.89 12.15 5.79
N ARG A 154 7.43 12.87 4.77
CA ARG A 154 7.58 12.66 3.34
C ARG A 154 9.03 12.53 2.91
N ILE A 155 9.39 11.46 2.19
CA ILE A 155 10.59 11.45 1.33
C ILE A 155 10.42 12.55 0.29
N ARG A 156 11.10 13.70 0.48
CA ARG A 156 11.20 14.76 -0.53
C ARG A 156 12.42 14.46 -1.38
N GLY A 157 12.18 13.98 -2.60
CA GLY A 157 13.21 13.89 -3.63
C GLY A 157 13.89 15.24 -3.82
N GLU A 158 15.19 15.15 -4.12
CA GLU A 158 16.15 16.22 -4.38
C GLU A 158 15.52 17.43 -5.09
N LEU A 159 15.62 18.62 -4.47
CA LEU A 159 15.28 19.87 -5.12
C LEU A 159 16.30 20.14 -6.25
N HIS A 160 15.87 19.92 -7.49
CA HIS A 160 16.30 20.77 -8.61
C HIS A 160 15.16 21.74 -8.92
N ASP A 161 15.51 23.03 -9.02
CA ASP A 161 14.69 24.19 -9.40
C ASP A 161 13.22 23.90 -9.73
N VAL A 162 12.35 24.01 -8.73
CA VAL A 162 10.91 24.11 -8.97
C VAL A 162 10.62 25.57 -9.32
N VAL A 163 10.53 25.83 -10.62
CA VAL A 163 9.79 26.97 -11.16
C VAL A 163 8.41 26.92 -10.51
N VAL A 164 8.11 27.90 -9.66
CA VAL A 164 6.77 28.11 -9.09
C VAL A 164 5.86 28.55 -10.23
N VAL A 165 5.40 27.59 -11.03
CA VAL A 165 4.26 27.79 -11.89
C VAL A 165 3.06 27.74 -10.97
N LYS A 166 2.52 28.92 -10.63
CA LYS A 166 1.13 29.03 -10.18
C LYS A 166 0.27 28.55 -11.34
N GLU A 167 0.07 27.25 -11.47
CA GLU A 167 -0.98 26.72 -12.35
C GLU A 167 -2.31 27.06 -11.69
N ASP A 168 -3.17 27.76 -12.44
CA ASP A 168 -4.48 28.18 -11.96
C ASP A 168 -5.24 26.98 -11.37
N LEU A 169 -5.82 27.19 -10.18
CA LEU A 169 -6.69 26.26 -9.43
C LEU A 169 -8.04 26.06 -10.16
N GLU A 170 -8.01 25.94 -11.47
CA GLU A 170 -9.16 25.54 -12.27
C GLU A 170 -9.38 24.05 -12.08
N VAL A 171 -10.54 23.70 -11.52
CA VAL A 171 -11.00 22.32 -11.37
C VAL A 171 -10.97 21.63 -12.74
N PRO A 172 -10.17 20.57 -12.93
CA PRO A 172 -10.09 19.89 -14.21
C PRO A 172 -11.43 19.26 -14.57
N ASP A 173 -11.81 19.35 -15.85
CA ASP A 173 -12.97 18.66 -16.42
C ASP A 173 -12.64 17.17 -16.55
N LEU A 174 -12.90 16.44 -15.47
CA LEU A 174 -12.58 15.01 -15.33
C LEU A 174 -13.76 14.12 -15.72
N GLU A 175 -14.91 14.69 -16.05
CA GLU A 175 -16.10 13.92 -16.41
C GLU A 175 -15.94 13.29 -17.80
N SER A 176 -16.11 11.98 -17.88
CA SER A 176 -16.05 11.30 -19.18
C SER A 176 -17.20 11.76 -20.08
N LYS A 177 -16.87 12.27 -21.27
CA LYS A 177 -17.86 12.64 -22.30
C LYS A 177 -18.11 11.52 -23.32
N ASP A 178 -17.31 10.47 -23.26
CA ASP A 178 -17.34 9.35 -24.20
C ASP A 178 -18.44 8.36 -23.82
N THR A 179 -19.27 7.98 -24.79
CA THR A 179 -20.30 6.95 -24.59
C THR A 179 -19.61 5.61 -24.35
N ARG A 180 -19.83 5.02 -23.18
CA ARG A 180 -19.25 3.71 -22.82
C ARG A 180 -19.73 2.65 -23.81
N ALA A 181 -18.79 2.04 -24.53
CA ALA A 181 -19.08 0.85 -25.32
C ALA A 181 -19.51 -0.28 -24.38
N SER A 182 -20.48 -1.12 -24.80
CA SER A 182 -20.90 -2.28 -24.02
C SER A 182 -19.71 -3.18 -23.71
N LEU A 183 -19.31 -3.22 -22.44
CA LEU A 183 -18.15 -3.96 -21.99
C LEU A 183 -18.48 -5.45 -21.95
N THR A 184 -17.66 -6.27 -22.62
CA THR A 184 -17.78 -7.74 -22.53
C THR A 184 -17.07 -8.19 -21.26
N LEU A 185 -17.83 -8.52 -20.23
CA LEU A 185 -17.32 -9.02 -18.96
C LEU A 185 -17.22 -10.55 -18.98
N LEU A 186 -16.34 -11.13 -18.16
CA LEU A 186 -16.26 -12.58 -18.01
C LEU A 186 -17.46 -13.09 -17.23
N ASN A 187 -18.04 -14.19 -17.72
CA ASN A 187 -19.09 -14.90 -17.00
C ASN A 187 -18.50 -15.75 -15.85
N ASP A 188 -19.32 -16.07 -14.85
CA ASP A 188 -18.91 -16.91 -13.70
C ASP A 188 -18.27 -18.25 -14.13
N ILE A 189 -18.79 -18.84 -15.21
CA ILE A 189 -18.29 -20.09 -15.79
C ILE A 189 -16.87 -19.91 -16.35
N GLU A 190 -16.56 -18.75 -16.92
CA GLU A 190 -15.23 -18.45 -17.48
C GLU A 190 -14.22 -18.17 -16.37
N LEU A 191 -14.64 -17.46 -15.31
CA LEU A 191 -13.83 -17.26 -14.11
C LEU A 191 -13.50 -18.58 -13.41
N GLU A 192 -14.45 -19.51 -13.32
CA GLU A 192 -14.21 -20.84 -12.74
C GLU A 192 -13.20 -21.65 -13.57
N LYS A 193 -13.27 -21.58 -14.91
CA LYS A 193 -12.28 -22.21 -15.80
C LYS A 193 -10.87 -21.63 -15.60
N ILE A 194 -10.75 -20.32 -15.45
CA ILE A 194 -9.47 -19.66 -15.20
C ILE A 194 -8.92 -20.07 -13.82
N ASN A 195 -9.77 -20.11 -12.79
CA ASN A 195 -9.38 -20.52 -11.44
C ASN A 195 -8.90 -21.98 -11.39
N THR A 196 -9.58 -22.89 -12.08
CA THR A 196 -9.15 -24.29 -12.17
C THR A 196 -7.80 -24.42 -12.88
N LEU A 197 -7.58 -23.67 -13.97
CA LEU A 197 -6.30 -23.62 -14.68
C LEU A 197 -5.17 -23.09 -13.78
N ILE A 198 -5.41 -22.01 -13.03
CA ILE A 198 -4.44 -21.46 -12.07
C ILE A 198 -4.07 -22.51 -11.01
N LYS A 199 -5.05 -23.24 -10.46
CA LYS A 199 -4.81 -24.29 -9.45
C LYS A 199 -3.97 -25.45 -9.99
N GLU A 200 -4.29 -25.93 -11.19
CA GLU A 200 -3.56 -27.03 -11.84
C GLU A 200 -2.11 -26.64 -12.16
N LEU A 201 -1.86 -25.41 -12.61
CA LEU A 201 -0.53 -24.92 -12.95
C LEU A 201 0.29 -24.43 -11.75
N THR A 202 -0.32 -24.20 -10.59
CA THR A 202 0.39 -23.77 -9.36
C THR A 202 1.16 -24.92 -8.71
N ASN A 203 0.67 -26.15 -8.83
CA ASN A 203 1.36 -27.36 -8.38
C ASN A 203 1.65 -28.27 -9.58
N PRO A 204 2.49 -27.83 -10.52
CA PRO A 204 2.69 -28.56 -11.76
C PRO A 204 3.50 -29.83 -11.48
N LYS A 205 3.09 -30.95 -12.08
CA LYS A 205 3.81 -32.24 -11.95
C LYS A 205 5.17 -32.22 -12.67
N ALA A 206 5.36 -31.31 -13.61
CA ALA A 206 6.62 -31.04 -14.29
C ALA A 206 7.07 -29.60 -14.00
N PRO A 207 8.39 -29.34 -13.89
CA PRO A 207 8.88 -27.98 -13.65
C PRO A 207 8.54 -27.08 -14.84
N LEU A 208 7.78 -26.01 -14.57
CA LEU A 208 7.49 -24.95 -15.54
C LEU A 208 8.77 -24.19 -15.91
N SER A 209 8.87 -23.79 -17.18
CA SER A 209 9.89 -22.87 -17.66
C SER A 209 9.74 -21.49 -16.98
N PRO A 210 10.81 -20.68 -16.93
CA PRO A 210 10.74 -19.35 -16.31
C PRO A 210 9.72 -18.41 -16.97
N GLU A 211 9.51 -18.51 -18.29
CA GLU A 211 8.53 -17.70 -19.02
C GLU A 211 7.09 -18.10 -18.66
N GLU A 212 6.79 -19.39 -18.58
CA GLU A 212 5.47 -19.90 -18.20
C GLU A 212 5.13 -19.58 -16.74
N LYS A 213 6.13 -19.57 -15.84
CA LYS A 213 5.96 -19.12 -14.46
C LYS A 213 5.59 -17.65 -14.40
N GLN A 214 6.26 -16.81 -15.19
CA GLN A 214 5.96 -15.39 -15.27
C GLN A 214 4.54 -15.14 -15.82
N GLN A 215 4.12 -15.89 -16.84
CA GLN A 215 2.75 -15.83 -17.38
C GLN A 215 1.71 -16.30 -16.36
N LEU A 216 1.98 -17.36 -15.61
CA LEU A 216 1.10 -17.85 -14.56
C LEU A 216 0.97 -16.84 -13.40
N ASP A 217 2.07 -16.22 -12.99
CA ASP A 217 2.06 -15.20 -11.95
C ASP A 217 1.30 -13.95 -12.42
N ALA A 218 1.50 -13.52 -13.67
CA ALA A 218 0.72 -12.43 -14.27
C ALA A 218 -0.79 -12.76 -14.31
N LEU A 219 -1.16 -13.98 -14.71
CA LEU A 219 -2.55 -14.43 -14.71
C LEU A 219 -3.15 -14.46 -13.31
N LYS A 220 -2.41 -14.91 -12.29
CA LYS A 220 -2.84 -14.88 -10.88
C LYS A 220 -3.11 -13.46 -10.39
N THR A 221 -2.19 -12.55 -10.67
CA THR A 221 -2.33 -11.14 -10.29
C THR A 221 -3.56 -10.52 -10.95
N LEU A 222 -3.72 -10.70 -12.27
CA LEU A 222 -4.89 -10.20 -13.02
C LEU A 222 -6.20 -10.81 -12.54
N TYR A 223 -6.24 -12.12 -12.27
CA TYR A 223 -7.44 -12.79 -11.74
C TYR A 223 -7.85 -12.24 -10.36
N THR A 224 -6.87 -11.95 -9.50
CA THR A 224 -7.14 -11.38 -8.18
C THR A 224 -7.68 -9.94 -8.31
N GLN A 225 -7.00 -9.12 -9.12
CA GLN A 225 -7.40 -7.73 -9.38
C GLN A 225 -8.80 -7.64 -10.00
N TYR A 226 -9.12 -8.51 -10.97
CA TYR A 226 -10.44 -8.57 -11.59
C TYR A 226 -11.52 -8.91 -10.59
N ASN A 227 -11.32 -9.95 -9.76
CA ASN A 227 -12.33 -10.34 -8.77
C ASN A 227 -12.54 -9.28 -7.71
N ASP A 228 -11.46 -8.65 -7.24
CA ASP A 228 -11.56 -7.57 -6.25
C ASP A 228 -12.33 -6.37 -6.81
N LEU A 229 -12.01 -5.94 -8.04
CA LEU A 229 -12.70 -4.83 -8.69
C LEU A 229 -14.16 -5.17 -9.04
N SER A 230 -14.43 -6.38 -9.55
CA SER A 230 -15.77 -6.83 -9.88
C SER A 230 -16.65 -6.91 -8.64
N LYS A 231 -16.13 -7.47 -7.54
CA LYS A 231 -16.85 -7.54 -6.27
C LYS A 231 -17.11 -6.14 -5.71
N LYS A 232 -16.11 -5.25 -5.77
CA LYS A 232 -16.28 -3.85 -5.34
C LYS A 232 -17.41 -3.16 -6.09
N LEU A 233 -17.46 -3.27 -7.41
CA LEU A 233 -18.49 -2.62 -8.21
C LEU A 233 -19.89 -3.23 -7.98
N GLU A 234 -19.97 -4.55 -7.75
CA GLU A 234 -21.24 -5.19 -7.38
C GLU A 234 -21.71 -4.84 -5.97
N ASP A 235 -20.80 -4.66 -5.01
CA ASP A 235 -21.13 -4.15 -3.67
C ASP A 235 -21.72 -2.72 -3.77
N VAL A 236 -21.12 -1.85 -4.59
CA VAL A 236 -21.63 -0.50 -4.87
C VAL A 236 -22.99 -0.56 -5.55
N ARG A 237 -23.15 -1.44 -6.55
CA ARG A 237 -24.43 -1.63 -7.26
C ARG A 237 -25.53 -2.06 -6.30
N THR A 238 -25.24 -3.03 -5.43
CA THR A 238 -26.19 -3.53 -4.43
C THR A 238 -26.59 -2.42 -3.46
N ALA A 239 -25.63 -1.64 -2.96
CA ALA A 239 -25.88 -0.49 -2.09
C ALA A 239 -26.76 0.57 -2.77
N LEU A 240 -26.53 0.83 -4.07
CA LEU A 240 -27.36 1.75 -4.86
C LEU A 240 -28.79 1.21 -5.05
N VAL A 241 -28.96 -0.08 -5.34
CA VAL A 241 -30.27 -0.72 -5.52
C VAL A 241 -31.07 -0.69 -4.22
N GLU A 242 -30.44 -1.04 -3.10
CA GLU A 242 -31.03 -1.01 -1.75
C GLU A 242 -31.23 0.40 -1.19
N ASN A 243 -30.69 1.41 -1.88
CA ASN A 243 -30.67 2.82 -1.47
C ASN A 243 -29.98 3.05 -0.11
N ASP A 244 -29.02 2.18 0.23
CA ASP A 244 -28.19 2.27 1.42
C ASP A 244 -26.76 2.69 1.03
N LYS A 245 -26.59 3.98 0.75
CA LYS A 245 -25.31 4.55 0.34
C LYS A 245 -24.25 4.55 1.44
N THR A 246 -24.65 4.37 2.71
CA THR A 246 -23.73 4.27 3.85
C THR A 246 -22.81 3.05 3.77
N ARG A 247 -23.21 2.04 2.98
CA ARG A 247 -22.41 0.85 2.69
C ARG A 247 -21.30 1.11 1.68
N ILE A 248 -21.34 2.22 0.95
CA ILE A 248 -20.31 2.59 -0.02
C ILE A 248 -19.19 3.31 0.73
N LYS A 249 -17.99 2.72 0.70
CA LYS A 249 -16.81 3.30 1.30
C LYS A 249 -16.11 4.23 0.31
N ASP A 250 -15.82 5.46 0.73
CA ASP A 250 -14.90 6.34 0.03
C ASP A 250 -13.47 5.81 0.18
N GLU A 251 -12.84 5.45 -0.94
CA GLU A 251 -11.48 4.93 -0.97
C GLU A 251 -10.43 6.03 -0.96
N MET A 252 -10.81 7.25 -1.36
CA MET A 252 -9.88 8.36 -1.53
C MET A 252 -9.81 9.28 -0.31
N ILE A 253 -10.96 9.49 0.34
CA ILE A 253 -11.08 10.36 1.53
C ILE A 253 -11.64 9.52 2.67
N ALA A 254 -10.84 9.31 3.72
CA ALA A 254 -11.24 8.47 4.84
C ALA A 254 -12.41 9.09 5.62
N TYR A 255 -13.31 8.24 6.13
CA TYR A 255 -14.46 8.63 6.98
C TYR A 255 -15.46 9.59 6.33
N ASN A 256 -15.44 9.68 5.01
CA ASN A 256 -16.35 10.51 4.26
C ASN A 256 -17.60 9.74 3.83
N GLU A 257 -18.76 10.38 3.90
CA GLU A 257 -20.02 9.80 3.45
C GLU A 257 -20.15 9.95 1.93
N VAL A 258 -20.57 8.88 1.25
CA VAL A 258 -20.70 8.89 -0.21
C VAL A 258 -22.13 9.20 -0.61
N GLU A 259 -22.35 10.38 -1.18
CA GLU A 259 -23.66 10.79 -1.70
C GLU A 259 -23.79 10.48 -3.19
N THR A 260 -22.77 10.81 -3.99
CA THR A 260 -22.73 10.61 -5.44
C THR A 260 -21.50 9.77 -5.79
N PRO A 261 -21.63 8.43 -5.85
CA PRO A 261 -20.50 7.56 -6.08
C PRO A 261 -19.99 7.72 -7.51
N ILE A 262 -18.69 7.99 -7.63
CA ILE A 262 -17.96 8.05 -8.89
C ILE A 262 -16.82 7.04 -8.87
N LEU A 263 -16.50 6.50 -10.05
CA LEU A 263 -15.31 5.72 -10.28
C LEU A 263 -14.24 6.59 -10.95
N LEU A 264 -13.24 6.99 -10.20
CA LEU A 264 -12.06 7.68 -10.72
C LEU A 264 -11.07 6.64 -11.27
N VAL A 265 -10.65 6.81 -12.51
CA VAL A 265 -9.67 5.92 -13.16
C VAL A 265 -8.51 6.72 -13.76
N LYS A 266 -7.31 6.13 -13.75
CA LYS A 266 -6.17 6.64 -14.52
C LYS A 266 -6.10 5.90 -15.86
N GLN A 267 -6.01 6.66 -16.95
CA GLN A 267 -5.82 6.13 -18.30
C GLN A 267 -4.44 6.49 -18.84
N TYR A 268 -3.92 5.65 -19.73
CA TYR A 268 -2.73 5.93 -20.52
C TYR A 268 -3.04 5.86 -22.02
N LYS A 269 -2.39 6.73 -22.79
CA LYS A 269 -2.53 6.76 -24.25
C LYS A 269 -1.54 5.79 -24.87
N LYS A 270 -2.06 4.80 -25.60
CA LYS A 270 -1.27 3.92 -26.46
C LYS A 270 -1.83 4.01 -27.87
N GLU A 271 -0.99 4.49 -28.80
CA GLU A 271 -1.43 4.84 -30.16
C GLU A 271 -2.51 5.92 -30.11
N GLU A 272 -3.71 5.67 -30.64
CA GLU A 272 -4.86 6.60 -30.60
C GLU A 272 -5.97 6.18 -29.61
N HIS A 273 -5.72 5.17 -28.78
CA HIS A 273 -6.69 4.67 -27.81
C HIS A 273 -6.23 4.90 -26.37
N TRP A 274 -7.20 5.21 -25.51
CA TRP A 274 -6.99 5.34 -24.07
C TRP A 274 -7.31 4.02 -23.39
N TYR A 275 -6.34 3.50 -22.65
CA TYR A 275 -6.43 2.26 -21.88
C TYR A 275 -6.35 2.55 -20.39
N ASN A 276 -6.94 1.71 -19.54
CA ASN A 276 -6.88 1.92 -18.11
C ASN A 276 -5.55 1.41 -17.54
N VAL A 277 -4.95 2.20 -16.63
CA VAL A 277 -3.80 1.74 -15.85
C VAL A 277 -4.31 0.68 -14.86
N PRO A 278 -3.73 -0.53 -14.82
CA PRO A 278 -4.20 -1.57 -13.91
C PRO A 278 -4.14 -1.16 -12.44
N ALA A 279 -5.14 -1.56 -11.66
CA ALA A 279 -5.27 -1.31 -10.23
C ALA A 279 -5.25 0.19 -9.83
N SER A 280 -5.73 1.06 -10.72
CA SER A 280 -5.80 2.51 -10.50
C SER A 280 -7.23 3.06 -10.54
N SER A 281 -8.21 2.20 -10.25
CA SER A 281 -9.64 2.52 -10.17
C SER A 281 -10.09 2.69 -8.72
N TYR A 282 -10.56 3.88 -8.37
CA TYR A 282 -11.00 4.25 -7.02
C TYR A 282 -12.47 4.65 -6.99
N VAL A 283 -13.20 4.18 -5.97
CA VAL A 283 -14.56 4.64 -5.70
C VAL A 283 -14.51 5.78 -4.70
N THR A 284 -15.13 6.91 -5.01
CA THR A 284 -15.16 8.10 -4.14
C THR A 284 -16.45 8.89 -4.35
N ASP A 285 -16.67 9.91 -3.53
CA ASP A 285 -17.76 10.86 -3.69
C ASP A 285 -17.37 12.02 -4.60
N LYS A 286 -18.27 12.38 -5.53
CA LYS A 286 -18.06 13.47 -6.50
C LYS A 286 -17.80 14.80 -5.84
N GLU A 287 -18.68 15.22 -4.94
CA GLU A 287 -18.65 16.57 -4.35
C GLU A 287 -17.45 16.72 -3.42
N SER A 288 -17.14 15.65 -2.69
CA SER A 288 -16.01 15.61 -1.77
C SER A 288 -14.67 15.63 -2.50
N LEU A 289 -14.55 14.90 -3.60
CA LEU A 289 -13.37 14.98 -4.47
C LEU A 289 -13.24 16.38 -5.09
N LEU A 290 -14.33 16.96 -5.59
CA LEU A 290 -14.33 18.32 -6.15
C LEU A 290 -13.90 19.37 -5.12
N HIS A 291 -14.40 19.25 -3.88
CA HIS A 291 -14.02 20.12 -2.78
C HIS A 291 -12.53 19.98 -2.46
N TRP A 292 -12.02 18.75 -2.40
CA TRP A 292 -10.60 18.48 -2.23
C TRP A 292 -9.75 19.12 -3.34
N LEU A 293 -10.15 18.97 -4.60
CA LEU A 293 -9.40 19.48 -5.76
C LEU A 293 -9.30 21.00 -5.80
N LYS A 294 -10.28 21.72 -5.23
CA LYS A 294 -10.22 23.18 -5.08
C LYS A 294 -9.13 23.63 -4.12
N GLN A 295 -8.78 22.79 -3.14
CA GLN A 295 -7.75 23.08 -2.14
C GLN A 295 -6.39 22.47 -2.54
N ASN A 296 -6.41 21.29 -3.19
CA ASN A 296 -5.23 20.51 -3.55
C ASN A 296 -5.39 19.87 -4.94
N PRO A 297 -4.63 20.27 -5.97
CA PRO A 297 -4.77 19.73 -7.34
C PRO A 297 -4.23 18.29 -7.50
N LYS A 298 -3.94 17.61 -6.40
CA LYS A 298 -3.29 16.29 -6.34
C LYS A 298 -4.24 15.21 -5.85
N HIS A 299 -4.01 14.00 -6.35
CA HIS A 299 -4.74 12.80 -5.99
C HIS A 299 -4.48 12.49 -4.50
N PRO A 300 -5.52 12.33 -3.66
CA PRO A 300 -5.38 12.08 -2.22
C PRO A 300 -4.39 10.96 -1.87
N LEU A 301 -4.51 9.82 -2.56
CA LEU A 301 -3.66 8.64 -2.31
C LEU A 301 -2.32 8.67 -3.07
N LEU A 302 -2.38 8.85 -4.40
CA LEU A 302 -1.22 8.73 -5.28
C LEU A 302 -0.33 9.98 -5.32
N LYS A 303 -0.82 11.11 -4.79
CA LYS A 303 -0.17 12.44 -4.80
C LYS A 303 0.19 12.95 -6.20
N ASP A 304 -0.39 12.33 -7.22
CA ASP A 304 -0.26 12.66 -8.63
C ASP A 304 -1.16 13.84 -9.01
N LEU A 305 -0.76 14.70 -9.95
CA LEU A 305 -1.58 15.84 -10.37
C LEU A 305 -2.74 15.36 -11.23
N LEU A 306 -3.99 15.71 -10.90
CA LEU A 306 -5.13 15.23 -11.70
C LEU A 306 -5.17 15.86 -13.11
N LYS A 307 -4.71 17.11 -13.24
CA LYS A 307 -4.68 17.84 -14.53
C LYS A 307 -3.54 17.39 -15.44
N LYS A 308 -2.41 16.98 -14.86
CA LYS A 308 -1.20 16.52 -15.57
C LYS A 308 -0.57 15.35 -14.82
N PRO A 309 -1.17 14.15 -14.91
CA PRO A 309 -0.68 13.04 -14.15
C PRO A 309 0.66 12.52 -14.65
N ASP A 310 1.38 11.83 -13.77
CA ASP A 310 2.65 11.20 -14.05
C ASP A 310 2.48 10.13 -15.14
N THR A 311 3.41 10.11 -16.09
CA THR A 311 3.39 9.17 -17.22
C THR A 311 3.48 7.72 -16.74
N TYR A 312 2.73 6.82 -17.37
CA TYR A 312 2.83 5.39 -17.15
C TYR A 312 3.70 4.77 -18.25
N ASN A 313 4.83 4.15 -17.90
CA ASN A 313 5.79 3.59 -18.88
C ASN A 313 6.21 4.58 -19.99
N LYS A 314 6.39 5.86 -19.64
CA LYS A 314 6.68 6.99 -20.57
C LYS A 314 5.53 7.33 -21.54
N MET A 315 4.33 6.81 -21.32
CA MET A 315 3.13 7.13 -22.07
C MET A 315 2.34 8.23 -21.36
N GLU A 316 1.70 9.09 -22.14
CA GLU A 316 0.83 10.14 -21.63
C GLU A 316 -0.33 9.55 -20.84
N THR A 317 -0.68 10.16 -19.71
CA THR A 317 -1.75 9.70 -18.83
C THR A 317 -2.77 10.80 -18.60
N ARG A 318 -4.00 10.40 -18.24
CA ARG A 318 -5.06 11.32 -17.80
C ARG A 318 -5.90 10.66 -16.70
N TYR A 319 -6.49 11.47 -15.84
CA TYR A 319 -7.55 11.00 -14.95
C TYR A 319 -8.91 11.32 -15.56
N ILE A 320 -9.85 10.39 -15.44
CA ILE A 320 -11.26 10.61 -15.75
C ILE A 320 -12.10 9.92 -14.66
N TRP A 321 -13.28 10.46 -14.38
CA TRP A 321 -14.26 9.80 -13.55
C TRP A 321 -15.49 9.42 -14.36
N TYR A 322 -16.22 8.45 -13.81
CA TYR A 322 -17.51 8.02 -14.29
C TYR A 322 -18.50 7.97 -13.14
N GLU A 323 -19.72 8.45 -13.37
CA GLU A 323 -20.78 8.32 -12.38
C GLU A 323 -21.27 6.87 -12.30
N LEU A 324 -21.32 6.33 -11.09
CA LEU A 324 -21.80 4.98 -10.85
C LEU A 324 -23.30 5.03 -10.59
N THR A 325 -24.07 4.38 -11.46
CA THR A 325 -25.53 4.31 -11.36
C THR A 325 -25.98 2.86 -11.24
N LYS A 326 -27.24 2.64 -10.84
CA LYS A 326 -27.83 1.29 -10.72
C LYS A 326 -27.69 0.43 -12.00
N GLU A 327 -27.69 1.11 -13.14
CA GLU A 327 -27.67 0.51 -14.48
C GLU A 327 -26.25 0.46 -15.05
N ASP A 328 -25.32 1.28 -14.53
CA ASP A 328 -23.96 1.39 -15.02
C ASP A 328 -22.93 1.39 -13.88
N CYS A 329 -22.71 0.19 -13.31
CA CYS A 329 -21.62 -0.11 -12.38
C CYS A 329 -20.54 -0.97 -13.05
N SER A 330 -20.06 -0.54 -14.22
CA SER A 330 -19.02 -1.25 -14.97
C SER A 330 -17.75 -0.39 -15.15
N SER A 331 -16.59 -1.05 -15.32
CA SER A 331 -15.31 -0.38 -15.56
C SER A 331 -14.64 -0.93 -16.82
N GLN A 332 -14.11 -0.04 -17.66
CA GLN A 332 -13.27 -0.41 -18.80
C GLN A 332 -12.08 -1.30 -18.39
N GLU A 333 -11.57 -1.13 -17.16
CA GLU A 333 -10.50 -1.97 -16.61
C GLU A 333 -10.90 -3.45 -16.55
N LEU A 334 -12.17 -3.75 -16.22
CA LEU A 334 -12.65 -5.12 -16.17
C LEU A 334 -12.66 -5.76 -17.56
N ALA A 335 -13.08 -5.03 -18.60
CA ALA A 335 -13.07 -5.56 -19.97
C ALA A 335 -11.64 -5.76 -20.50
N GLU A 336 -10.73 -4.84 -20.19
CA GLU A 336 -9.32 -4.96 -20.56
C GLU A 336 -8.66 -6.14 -19.84
N ALA A 337 -8.92 -6.30 -18.54
CA ALA A 337 -8.45 -7.43 -17.75
C ALA A 337 -9.05 -8.75 -18.25
N ALA A 338 -10.34 -8.78 -18.62
CA ALA A 338 -10.99 -9.93 -19.22
C ALA A 338 -10.31 -10.38 -20.53
N ALA A 339 -10.02 -9.44 -21.43
CA ALA A 339 -9.32 -9.72 -22.67
C ALA A 339 -7.91 -10.28 -22.41
N GLN A 340 -7.14 -9.62 -21.54
CA GLN A 340 -5.78 -10.07 -21.19
C GLN A 340 -5.77 -11.43 -20.50
N MET A 341 -6.74 -11.70 -19.61
CA MET A 341 -6.87 -13.01 -18.98
C MET A 341 -7.20 -14.10 -19.99
N ASN A 342 -8.05 -13.82 -20.98
CA ASN A 342 -8.35 -14.76 -22.06
C ASN A 342 -7.12 -15.08 -22.91
N ASP A 343 -6.32 -14.08 -23.27
CA ASP A 343 -5.07 -14.27 -24.03
C ASP A 343 -4.05 -15.11 -23.26
N LEU A 344 -3.84 -14.80 -21.97
CA LEU A 344 -2.94 -15.57 -21.10
C LEU A 344 -3.45 -17.01 -20.88
N THR A 345 -4.77 -17.18 -20.75
CA THR A 345 -5.40 -18.49 -20.61
C THR A 345 -5.18 -19.32 -21.87
N GLN A 346 -5.34 -18.75 -23.07
CA GLN A 346 -5.07 -19.42 -24.34
C GLN A 346 -3.59 -19.79 -24.50
N ALA A 347 -2.67 -18.93 -24.03
CA ALA A 347 -1.24 -19.22 -24.05
C ALA A 347 -0.84 -20.36 -23.10
N LEU A 348 -1.49 -20.48 -21.95
CA LEU A 348 -1.19 -21.50 -20.93
C LEU A 348 -1.97 -22.82 -21.12
N LEU A 349 -3.08 -22.82 -21.88
CA LEU A 349 -3.92 -23.99 -22.14
C LEU A 349 -3.15 -25.20 -22.72
N PRO A 350 -2.22 -25.04 -23.68
CA PRO A 350 -1.46 -26.15 -24.24
C PRO A 350 -0.61 -26.92 -23.21
N LEU A 351 -0.21 -26.27 -22.11
CA LEU A 351 0.61 -26.88 -21.05
C LEU A 351 -0.15 -27.93 -20.25
N LEU A 352 -1.47 -27.75 -20.10
CA LEU A 352 -2.35 -28.74 -19.47
C LEU A 352 -2.49 -29.99 -20.35
N SER A 353 -2.59 -29.80 -21.68
CA SER A 353 -2.63 -30.90 -22.63
C SER A 353 -1.32 -31.71 -22.63
N LEU A 354 -0.18 -31.04 -22.49
CA LEU A 354 1.13 -31.69 -22.39
C LEU A 354 1.28 -32.46 -21.06
N GLN A 355 0.80 -31.92 -19.94
CA GLN A 355 0.76 -32.63 -18.66
C GLN A 355 -0.14 -33.87 -18.71
N LYS A 356 -1.29 -33.79 -19.40
CA LYS A 356 -2.21 -34.92 -19.61
C LYS A 356 -1.68 -35.97 -20.58
N MET A 357 -0.86 -35.60 -21.58
CA MET A 357 -0.20 -36.56 -22.47
C MET A 357 1.00 -37.26 -21.82
N ASN A 358 1.71 -36.60 -20.90
CA ASN A 358 2.77 -37.24 -20.11
C ASN A 358 2.21 -38.22 -19.05
N LEU A 359 0.88 -38.27 -18.86
CA LEU A 359 0.19 -39.41 -18.28
C LEU A 359 -0.04 -40.46 -19.39
N GLY A 360 0.98 -41.27 -19.66
CA GLY A 360 0.82 -42.43 -20.55
C GLY A 360 -0.34 -43.33 -20.08
N PRO A 361 -1.03 -44.03 -21.01
CA PRO A 361 -2.07 -44.96 -20.62
C PRO A 361 -1.44 -46.20 -19.95
N SER A 362 -2.05 -46.66 -18.85
CA SER A 362 -1.84 -47.95 -18.21
C SER A 362 -0.57 -48.14 -17.35
N THR A 363 -0.74 -47.95 -16.04
CA THR A 363 -0.36 -49.02 -15.09
C THR A 363 -1.63 -49.57 -14.46
N ALA A 364 -2.39 -50.33 -15.25
CA ALA A 364 -3.30 -51.30 -14.68
C ALA A 364 -2.47 -52.28 -13.80
N PRO A 365 -2.87 -52.58 -12.56
CA PRO A 365 -2.18 -53.60 -11.79
C PRO A 365 -2.50 -54.96 -12.43
N GLN A 366 -1.56 -55.51 -13.21
CA GLN A 366 -1.58 -56.92 -13.53
C GLN A 366 -1.23 -57.71 -12.26
N SER A 367 -2.22 -57.86 -11.38
CA SER A 367 -2.21 -58.86 -10.32
C SER A 367 -3.25 -59.92 -10.70
N PHE A 368 -2.86 -60.78 -11.64
CA PHE A 368 -3.60 -61.97 -11.98
C PHE A 368 -2.60 -63.02 -12.46
N PHE A 369 -1.80 -63.54 -11.53
CA PHE A 369 -1.37 -64.94 -11.42
C PHE A 369 -0.49 -65.01 -10.16
N GLY A 370 -1.07 -65.60 -9.10
CA GLY A 370 -0.33 -65.92 -7.89
C GLY A 370 0.67 -67.04 -8.15
N THR A 371 1.82 -66.95 -7.51
CA THR A 371 2.72 -68.08 -7.31
C THR A 371 2.97 -68.20 -5.82
N GLY A 372 2.32 -69.20 -5.23
CA GLY A 372 2.41 -69.55 -3.83
C GLY A 372 3.78 -70.14 -3.47
N VAL A 373 4.21 -69.77 -2.26
CA VAL A 373 4.81 -70.61 -1.22
C VAL A 373 5.59 -71.83 -1.72
N ASN A 374 6.92 -71.69 -1.74
CA ASN A 374 7.86 -72.81 -1.65
C ASN A 374 7.65 -73.53 -0.31
N ASN A 375 7.03 -74.71 -0.35
CA ASN A 375 7.26 -75.75 0.65
C ASN A 375 7.65 -77.03 -0.08
N SER A 376 8.90 -77.42 0.15
CA SER A 376 9.46 -78.71 -0.18
C SER A 376 8.67 -79.81 0.52
N GLU A 377 8.14 -80.76 -0.24
CA GLU A 377 8.10 -82.19 0.07
C GLU A 377 7.43 -82.95 -1.08
N LEU A 378 8.21 -83.80 -1.76
CA LEU A 378 7.72 -84.96 -2.52
C LEU A 378 7.17 -85.99 -1.52
N PRO A 379 6.23 -86.90 -1.88
CA PRO A 379 6.48 -87.81 -3.01
C PRO A 379 5.26 -88.37 -3.78
N THR A 380 5.56 -88.98 -4.95
CA THR A 380 4.92 -90.16 -5.60
C THR A 380 3.38 -90.17 -5.76
N THR A 381 2.77 -90.50 -6.91
CA THR A 381 2.89 -91.76 -7.66
C THR A 381 1.96 -91.71 -8.90
N GLN A 382 2.43 -92.22 -10.05
CA GLN A 382 1.75 -93.01 -11.10
C GLN A 382 0.54 -92.50 -11.95
N LEU A 383 0.71 -92.72 -13.28
CA LEU A 383 -0.20 -93.19 -14.37
C LEU A 383 -1.60 -92.52 -14.52
N ASP A 384 -2.14 -92.17 -15.69
CA ASP A 384 -2.15 -92.86 -17.00
C ASP A 384 -2.45 -91.89 -18.18
N THR A 385 -1.65 -92.03 -19.24
CA THR A 385 -2.01 -92.44 -20.61
C THR A 385 -3.32 -91.97 -21.30
N GLU A 386 -3.09 -91.17 -22.36
CA GLU A 386 -3.74 -91.13 -23.70
C GLU A 386 -5.21 -90.73 -23.90
N LEU A 387 -5.37 -89.53 -24.49
CA LEU A 387 -6.43 -89.20 -25.45
C LEU A 387 -6.25 -90.03 -26.73
N THR A 388 -7.27 -90.81 -27.09
CA THR A 388 -7.39 -91.45 -28.42
C THR A 388 -8.00 -90.46 -29.41
N GLY A 389 -7.20 -90.04 -30.40
CA GLY A 389 -7.66 -89.35 -31.61
C GLY A 389 -8.21 -90.35 -32.63
N GLN A 390 -9.27 -89.92 -33.32
CA GLN A 390 -10.05 -90.69 -34.30
C GLN A 390 -9.25 -91.14 -35.52
N SER A 391 -9.62 -92.35 -35.97
CA SER A 391 -9.21 -93.03 -37.21
C SER A 391 -9.74 -92.35 -38.47
N LEU A 392 -8.87 -92.26 -39.47
CA LEU A 392 -9.17 -92.14 -40.90
C LEU A 392 -9.82 -93.43 -41.43
N ARG A 393 -11.08 -93.35 -41.86
CA ARG A 393 -11.62 -93.81 -43.16
C ARG A 393 -13.14 -93.91 -43.13
#